data_AF-A0A7S2QL72-F1
#
_entry.id   AF-A0A7S2QL72-F1
#
_cell.length_a   1.000
_cell.length_b   1.000
_cell.length_c   1.000
_cell.angle_alpha   90.00
_cell.angle_beta   90.00
_cell.angle_gamma   90.00
#
_symmetry.space_group_name_H-M   'P 1'
#
loop_
_entity.id
_entity.type
_entity.pdbx_description
1 polymer ?
#
loop_
_entity_poly.entity_id
_entity_poly.type
_entity_poly.pdbx_seq_one_letter_code
_entity_poly.pdbx_strand_id
1 'polypeptide(L)'
;GGLPAPPAGMPMAPEGAPADTIAPISILLTGGPGAGKSSALATLRDRISAWGYQVVVVPENATALLENSGGYDPAWHGSDMHIRLQQLFLKFQVQQEDTYRRFAELRPDKPHVLLHDRGCLDGRLFCTSQEWEQVLEGVGVREADLLERYDLIIHMTTVASGMEDLYDFGPGSTNPSRYHTPEQARHADELAQAVYGKHQRLRTVHNFTDLADKMQAVCRCVTEALHVDGLAWRRERPRLQPLPFVAEEEAWLANVGVHGIQVPFAGADRFGLLRKGQFALPQRGGAGVAPVGRRQLGRHVTQ
;
A
#
# COMPACT_ATOMS: atom_id res chain seq x y z
N GLY A 1 1.56 -32.75 4.08
CA GLY A 1 0.36 -32.83 3.23
C GLY A 1 0.58 -31.95 2.02
N GLY A 2 0.46 -32.50 0.81
CA GLY A 2 0.72 -31.76 -0.42
C GLY A 2 -0.23 -30.57 -0.60
N LEU A 3 0.32 -29.46 -1.06
CA LEU A 3 -0.42 -28.24 -1.40
C LEU A 3 -1.56 -28.55 -2.38
N PRO A 4 -2.77 -28.00 -2.20
CA PRO A 4 -3.79 -28.11 -3.23
C PRO A 4 -3.29 -27.38 -4.48
N ALA A 5 -3.18 -28.15 -5.57
CA ALA A 5 -2.90 -27.62 -6.90
C ALA A 5 -3.96 -26.57 -7.26
N PRO A 6 -3.62 -25.56 -8.08
CA PRO A 6 -4.67 -24.73 -8.70
C PRO A 6 -5.71 -25.65 -9.34
N PRO A 7 -7.01 -25.36 -9.21
CA PRO A 7 -8.04 -26.16 -9.87
C PRO A 7 -7.72 -26.24 -11.36
N ALA A 8 -7.64 -27.47 -11.89
CA ALA A 8 -7.33 -27.71 -13.29
C ALA A 8 -8.38 -27.04 -14.18
N GLY A 9 -7.94 -26.21 -15.11
CA GLY A 9 -8.83 -25.44 -15.99
C GLY A 9 -9.36 -24.16 -15.35
N MET A 10 -8.48 -23.31 -14.79
CA MET A 10 -8.83 -21.91 -14.58
C MET A 10 -9.33 -21.32 -15.90
N PRO A 11 -10.58 -20.84 -15.99
CA PRO A 11 -10.97 -20.06 -17.14
C PRO A 11 -10.04 -18.86 -17.24
N MET A 12 -9.20 -18.81 -18.26
CA MET A 12 -8.63 -17.52 -18.65
C MET A 12 -9.83 -16.57 -18.92
N ALA A 13 -9.64 -15.25 -18.77
CA ALA A 13 -10.64 -14.31 -19.25
C ALA A 13 -11.10 -14.78 -20.65
N PRO A 14 -12.42 -14.99 -20.85
CA PRO A 14 -12.89 -15.66 -22.06
C PRO A 14 -12.33 -14.94 -23.28
N GLU A 15 -11.87 -15.73 -24.26
CA GLU A 15 -11.31 -15.20 -25.51
C GLU A 15 -12.31 -14.17 -26.11
N GLY A 16 -11.92 -12.90 -26.16
CA GLY A 16 -12.79 -11.79 -26.61
C GLY A 16 -13.52 -11.01 -25.51
N ALA A 17 -13.23 -11.21 -24.22
CA ALA A 17 -13.67 -10.28 -23.17
C ALA A 17 -13.14 -8.85 -23.48
N PRO A 18 -13.98 -7.81 -23.41
CA PRO A 18 -13.52 -6.46 -23.68
C PRO A 18 -12.39 -6.09 -22.72
N ALA A 19 -11.28 -5.55 -23.25
CA ALA A 19 -10.09 -5.16 -22.48
C ALA A 19 -10.40 -4.21 -21.29
N ASP A 20 -11.52 -3.50 -21.36
CA ASP A 20 -12.04 -2.55 -20.36
C ASP A 20 -12.76 -3.18 -19.15
N THR A 21 -12.84 -4.52 -19.06
CA THR A 21 -13.74 -5.21 -18.10
C THR A 21 -13.06 -5.94 -16.94
N ILE A 22 -11.73 -6.02 -16.88
CA ILE A 22 -11.06 -6.71 -15.77
C ILE A 22 -10.55 -5.70 -14.76
N ALA A 23 -11.48 -5.04 -14.05
CA ALA A 23 -11.12 -4.14 -12.96
C ALA A 23 -10.17 -4.84 -11.97
N PRO A 24 -9.15 -4.19 -11.40
CA PRO A 24 -8.28 -4.88 -10.47
C PRO A 24 -9.00 -5.33 -9.18
N ILE A 25 -8.73 -6.55 -8.70
CA ILE A 25 -9.31 -7.07 -7.45
C ILE A 25 -8.49 -6.54 -6.29
N SER A 26 -9.09 -5.80 -5.37
CA SER A 26 -8.37 -5.17 -4.24
C SER A 26 -8.53 -6.01 -2.97
N ILE A 27 -7.43 -6.57 -2.44
CA ILE A 27 -7.42 -7.40 -1.24
C ILE A 27 -6.59 -6.71 -0.16
N LEU A 28 -7.22 -6.41 0.98
CA LEU A 28 -6.56 -5.80 2.14
C LEU A 28 -6.18 -6.86 3.17
N LEU A 29 -4.93 -6.80 3.66
CA LEU A 29 -4.53 -7.50 4.87
C LEU A 29 -4.50 -6.51 6.04
N THR A 30 -5.22 -6.83 7.12
CA THR A 30 -5.26 -6.03 8.35
C THR A 30 -5.00 -6.89 9.58
N GLY A 31 -4.82 -6.26 10.74
CA GLY A 31 -4.51 -6.90 12.02
C GLY A 31 -3.35 -6.24 12.75
N GLY A 32 -3.17 -6.59 14.02
CA GLY A 32 -2.17 -5.99 14.88
C GLY A 32 -0.72 -6.28 14.47
N PRO A 33 0.27 -5.59 15.06
CA PRO A 33 1.68 -5.98 14.98
C PRO A 33 1.85 -7.46 15.34
N GLY A 34 2.70 -8.20 14.64
CA GLY A 34 2.91 -9.64 14.89
C GLY A 34 1.85 -10.58 14.29
N ALA A 35 0.88 -10.07 13.51
CA ALA A 35 -0.09 -10.91 12.82
C ALA A 35 0.48 -11.81 11.70
N GLY A 36 1.65 -11.46 11.13
CA GLY A 36 2.25 -12.18 10.00
C GLY A 36 1.88 -11.63 8.62
N LYS A 37 1.42 -10.37 8.54
CA LYS A 37 0.98 -9.71 7.30
C LYS A 37 2.06 -9.71 6.20
N SER A 38 3.30 -9.33 6.52
CA SER A 38 4.39 -9.31 5.52
C SER A 38 4.68 -10.69 4.95
N SER A 39 4.63 -11.75 5.76
CA SER A 39 4.78 -13.14 5.30
C SER A 39 3.59 -13.57 4.43
N ALA A 40 2.38 -13.15 4.78
CA ALA A 40 1.19 -13.39 3.97
C ALA A 40 1.25 -12.67 2.63
N LEU A 41 1.69 -11.41 2.58
CA LEU A 41 1.88 -10.66 1.33
C LEU A 41 2.85 -11.37 0.39
N ALA A 42 4.01 -11.79 0.90
CA ALA A 42 5.00 -12.53 0.10
C ALA A 42 4.42 -13.85 -0.43
N THR A 43 3.76 -14.63 0.45
CA THR A 43 3.15 -15.92 0.09
C THR A 43 2.04 -15.75 -0.95
N LEU A 44 1.14 -14.78 -0.75
CA LEU A 44 0.04 -14.48 -1.65
C LEU A 44 0.55 -13.98 -3.00
N ARG A 45 1.54 -13.09 -3.00
CA ARG A 45 2.17 -12.61 -4.25
C ARG A 45 2.67 -13.77 -5.08
N ASP A 46 3.46 -14.67 -4.49
CA ASP A 46 4.06 -15.78 -5.23
C ASP A 46 2.98 -16.76 -5.72
N ARG A 47 2.00 -17.10 -4.86
CA ARG A 47 0.96 -18.07 -5.19
C ARG A 47 -0.07 -17.57 -6.21
N ILE A 48 -0.52 -16.32 -6.07
CA ILE A 48 -1.48 -15.70 -7.01
C ILE A 48 -0.80 -15.44 -8.37
N SER A 49 0.48 -15.05 -8.38
CA SER A 49 1.24 -14.91 -9.62
C SER A 49 1.39 -16.24 -10.35
N ALA A 50 1.58 -17.36 -9.63
CA ALA A 50 1.62 -18.70 -10.20
C ALA A 50 0.28 -19.13 -10.85
N TRP A 51 -0.83 -18.47 -10.50
CA TRP A 51 -2.13 -18.65 -11.15
C TRP A 51 -2.33 -17.78 -12.40
N GLY A 52 -1.30 -17.01 -12.80
CA GLY A 52 -1.33 -16.18 -14.02
C GLY A 52 -1.81 -14.74 -13.82
N TYR A 53 -2.15 -14.35 -12.59
CA TYR A 53 -2.51 -12.96 -12.27
C TYR A 53 -1.26 -12.06 -12.26
N GLN A 54 -1.44 -10.80 -12.62
CA GLN A 54 -0.52 -9.75 -12.21
C GLN A 54 -0.85 -9.37 -10.77
N VAL A 55 0.11 -9.57 -9.87
CA VAL A 55 0.01 -9.08 -8.49
C VAL A 55 0.75 -7.76 -8.34
N VAL A 56 0.07 -6.76 -7.81
CA VAL A 56 0.64 -5.46 -7.44
C VAL A 56 0.50 -5.30 -5.92
N VAL A 57 1.59 -5.01 -5.23
CA VAL A 57 1.54 -4.74 -3.78
C VAL A 57 1.50 -3.24 -3.57
N VAL A 58 0.47 -2.76 -2.87
CA VAL A 58 0.35 -1.37 -2.44
C VAL A 58 0.99 -1.26 -1.04
N PRO A 59 2.13 -0.57 -0.90
CA PRO A 59 2.85 -0.48 0.37
C PRO A 59 2.17 0.48 1.37
N GLU A 60 2.67 0.46 2.60
CA GLU A 60 2.29 1.43 3.64
C GLU A 60 2.81 2.86 3.32
N ASN A 61 1.96 3.86 3.53
CA ASN A 61 2.27 5.26 3.24
C ASN A 61 2.95 6.04 4.37
N ALA A 62 2.52 5.81 5.61
CA ALA A 62 2.92 6.62 6.75
C ALA A 62 4.44 6.56 6.96
N THR A 63 5.01 5.37 6.85
CA THR A 63 6.46 5.13 6.95
C THR A 63 7.25 5.98 5.96
N ALA A 64 6.84 6.00 4.69
CA ALA A 64 7.54 6.78 3.66
C ALA A 64 7.53 8.28 3.95
N LEU A 65 6.43 8.83 4.47
CA LEU A 65 6.35 10.25 4.81
C LEU A 65 7.14 10.57 6.08
N LEU A 66 7.00 9.78 7.14
CA LEU A 66 7.60 10.07 8.44
C LEU A 66 9.13 9.87 8.44
N GLU A 67 9.63 8.77 7.86
CA GLU A 67 11.06 8.48 7.82
C GLU A 67 11.84 9.55 7.03
N ASN A 68 11.21 10.16 6.02
CA ASN A 68 11.83 11.20 5.18
C ASN A 68 11.56 12.64 5.66
N SER A 69 10.84 12.86 6.77
CA SER A 69 10.43 14.20 7.24
C SER A 69 10.83 14.55 8.68
N GLY A 70 11.66 13.72 9.33
CA GLY A 70 12.05 13.90 10.73
C GLY A 70 11.11 13.25 11.75
N GLY A 71 10.12 12.50 11.26
CA GLY A 71 9.20 11.71 12.09
C GLY A 71 7.97 12.49 12.56
N TYR A 72 7.27 11.89 13.52
CA TYR A 72 6.07 12.46 14.14
C TYR A 72 6.49 13.38 15.29
N ASP A 73 5.97 14.62 15.33
CA ASP A 73 6.16 15.52 16.46
C ASP A 73 5.17 15.17 17.59
N PRO A 74 5.63 14.78 18.79
CA PRO A 74 4.76 14.48 19.93
C PRO A 74 3.83 15.63 20.31
N ALA A 75 4.19 16.89 20.02
CA ALA A 75 3.34 18.05 20.30
C ALA A 75 2.06 18.08 19.44
N TRP A 76 1.99 17.29 18.37
CA TRP A 76 0.79 17.21 17.55
C TRP A 76 -0.30 16.36 18.18
N HIS A 77 0.03 15.45 19.08
CA HIS A 77 -0.92 14.50 19.68
C HIS A 77 -2.10 15.22 20.34
N GLY A 78 -3.33 14.88 19.94
CA GLY A 78 -4.56 15.50 20.46
C GLY A 78 -4.78 16.95 20.03
N SER A 79 -4.08 17.42 18.99
CA SER A 79 -4.22 18.77 18.44
C SER A 79 -4.76 18.75 17.00
N ASP A 80 -5.17 19.93 16.52
CA ASP A 80 -5.56 20.13 15.11
C ASP A 80 -4.48 19.69 14.11
N MET A 81 -3.20 19.72 14.50
CA MET A 81 -2.11 19.27 13.62
C MET A 81 -2.12 17.75 13.42
N HIS A 82 -2.53 16.98 14.43
CA HIS A 82 -2.70 15.53 14.28
C HIS A 82 -3.83 15.21 13.31
N ILE A 83 -4.96 15.92 13.39
CA ILE A 83 -6.08 15.78 12.46
C ILE A 83 -5.62 16.09 11.03
N ARG A 84 -4.91 17.20 10.82
CA ARG A 84 -4.36 17.56 9.51
C ARG A 84 -3.37 16.52 8.98
N LEU A 85 -2.52 15.96 9.84
CA LEU A 85 -1.58 14.90 9.46
C LEU A 85 -2.34 13.65 8.98
N GLN A 86 -3.38 13.24 9.70
CA GLN A 86 -4.20 12.09 9.32
C GLN A 86 -4.97 12.33 8.01
N GLN A 87 -5.43 13.57 7.76
CA GLN A 87 -6.00 13.96 6.47
C GLN A 87 -4.97 13.82 5.32
N LEU A 88 -3.71 14.22 5.55
CA LEU A 88 -2.64 14.06 4.57
C LEU A 88 -2.36 12.57 4.30
N PHE A 89 -2.27 11.75 5.34
CA PHE A 89 -2.06 10.31 5.20
C PHE A 89 -3.20 9.63 4.43
N LEU A 90 -4.45 9.96 4.75
CA LEU A 90 -5.61 9.42 4.06
C LEU A 90 -5.62 9.81 2.58
N LYS A 91 -5.44 11.10 2.26
CA LYS A 91 -5.39 11.57 0.86
C LYS A 91 -4.27 10.87 0.09
N PHE A 92 -3.09 10.77 0.68
CA PHE A 92 -1.97 10.08 0.05
C PHE A 92 -2.24 8.58 -0.13
N GLN A 93 -2.89 7.91 0.84
CA GLN A 93 -3.28 6.49 0.72
C GLN A 93 -4.20 6.25 -0.45
N VAL A 94 -5.27 7.06 -0.58
CA VAL A 94 -6.20 6.97 -1.70
C VAL A 94 -5.48 7.19 -3.03
N GLN A 95 -4.68 8.26 -3.16
CA GLN A 95 -3.94 8.56 -4.38
C GLN A 95 -2.97 7.44 -4.77
N GLN A 96 -2.29 6.86 -3.78
CA GLN A 96 -1.37 5.76 -4.01
C GLN A 96 -2.11 4.50 -4.48
N GLU A 97 -3.22 4.13 -3.83
CA GLU A 97 -4.06 3.00 -4.24
C GLU A 97 -4.58 3.19 -5.66
N ASP A 98 -5.07 4.37 -6.02
CA ASP A 98 -5.57 4.67 -7.37
C ASP A 98 -4.43 4.63 -8.40
N THR A 99 -3.24 5.10 -8.04
CA THR A 99 -2.05 5.03 -8.91
C THR A 99 -1.65 3.58 -9.20
N TYR A 100 -1.58 2.72 -8.18
CA TYR A 100 -1.27 1.30 -8.37
C TYR A 100 -2.38 0.55 -9.12
N ARG A 101 -3.64 0.95 -8.95
CA ARG A 101 -4.76 0.41 -9.73
C ARG A 101 -4.58 0.73 -11.21
N ARG A 102 -4.36 2.00 -11.56
CA ARG A 102 -4.08 2.43 -12.94
C ARG A 102 -2.82 1.76 -13.50
N PHE A 103 -1.78 1.56 -12.67
CA PHE A 103 -0.58 0.85 -13.08
C PHE A 103 -0.86 -0.61 -13.43
N ALA A 104 -1.72 -1.29 -12.67
CA ALA A 104 -2.14 -2.65 -12.99
C ALA A 104 -2.86 -2.68 -14.35
N GLU A 105 -3.78 -1.75 -14.59
CA GLU A 105 -4.56 -1.63 -15.83
C GLU A 105 -3.72 -1.40 -17.09
N LEU A 106 -2.43 -1.03 -16.97
CA LEU A 106 -1.49 -0.96 -18.11
C LEU A 106 -1.21 -2.35 -18.74
N ARG A 107 -1.72 -3.43 -18.15
CA ARG A 107 -1.56 -4.82 -18.61
C ARG A 107 -2.92 -5.52 -18.78
N PRO A 108 -3.79 -5.02 -19.68
CA PRO A 108 -5.15 -5.53 -19.84
C PRO A 108 -5.22 -6.99 -20.31
N ASP A 109 -4.09 -7.57 -20.71
CA ASP A 109 -3.93 -8.98 -21.09
C ASP A 109 -3.96 -9.96 -19.89
N LYS A 110 -3.94 -9.46 -18.64
CA LYS A 110 -3.89 -10.30 -17.44
C LYS A 110 -4.92 -9.87 -16.41
N PRO A 111 -5.49 -10.81 -15.63
CA PRO A 111 -6.25 -10.43 -14.45
C PRO A 111 -5.33 -9.86 -13.38
N HIS A 112 -5.83 -8.89 -12.63
CA HIS A 112 -5.04 -8.13 -11.65
C HIS A 112 -5.54 -8.35 -10.22
N VAL A 113 -4.60 -8.51 -9.30
CA VAL A 113 -4.85 -8.46 -7.85
C VAL A 113 -3.95 -7.41 -7.23
N LEU A 114 -4.55 -6.45 -6.52
CA LEU A 114 -3.85 -5.53 -5.64
C LEU A 114 -3.85 -6.13 -4.23
N LEU A 115 -2.68 -6.30 -3.64
CA LEU A 115 -2.51 -6.66 -2.24
C LEU A 115 -2.13 -5.40 -1.46
N HIS A 116 -2.96 -4.99 -0.51
CA HIS A 116 -2.74 -3.79 0.27
C HIS A 116 -2.07 -4.15 1.60
N ASP A 117 -0.87 -3.60 1.83
CA ASP A 117 -0.20 -3.58 3.12
C ASP A 117 -0.63 -2.32 3.87
N ARG A 118 -1.75 -2.42 4.61
CA ARG A 118 -2.54 -1.32 5.20
C ARG A 118 -3.55 -0.67 4.27
N GLY A 119 -4.59 -0.10 4.87
CA GLY A 119 -5.72 0.47 4.14
C GLY A 119 -6.11 1.87 4.61
N CYS A 120 -7.05 2.48 3.89
CA CYS A 120 -7.50 3.86 4.09
C CYS A 120 -8.11 4.13 5.47
N LEU A 121 -8.53 3.10 6.21
CA LEU A 121 -9.10 3.27 7.55
C LEU A 121 -8.07 3.07 8.67
N ASP A 122 -6.81 2.74 8.37
CA ASP A 122 -5.83 2.49 9.43
C ASP A 122 -5.51 3.76 10.24
N GLY A 123 -5.76 4.95 9.70
CA GLY A 123 -5.71 6.21 10.47
C GLY A 123 -6.66 6.21 11.68
N ARG A 124 -7.76 5.45 11.63
CA ARG A 124 -8.73 5.31 12.72
C ARG A 124 -8.12 4.72 14.00
N LEU A 125 -7.06 3.93 13.88
CA LEU A 125 -6.30 3.35 15.00
C LEU A 125 -5.58 4.41 15.83
N PHE A 126 -5.33 5.58 15.25
CA PHE A 126 -4.57 6.68 15.85
C PHE A 126 -5.45 7.89 16.20
N CYS A 127 -6.77 7.77 16.05
CA CYS A 127 -7.71 8.86 16.30
C CYS A 127 -8.79 8.42 17.31
N THR A 128 -9.26 9.37 18.11
CA THR A 128 -10.57 9.27 18.75
C THR A 128 -11.67 9.30 17.69
N SER A 129 -12.90 8.92 18.06
CA SER A 129 -14.04 8.99 17.14
C SER A 129 -14.28 10.42 16.62
N GLN A 130 -14.13 11.43 17.48
CA GLN A 130 -14.32 12.84 17.12
C GLN A 130 -13.23 13.34 16.16
N GLU A 131 -11.96 13.04 16.43
CA GLU A 131 -10.86 13.41 15.53
C GLU A 131 -11.04 12.73 14.16
N TRP A 132 -11.44 11.46 14.14
CA TRP A 132 -11.64 10.74 12.89
C TRP A 132 -12.79 11.32 12.05
N GLU A 133 -13.89 11.72 12.68
CA GLU A 133 -14.98 12.41 11.99
C GLU A 133 -14.50 13.71 11.33
N GLN A 134 -13.67 14.50 12.02
CA GLN A 134 -13.06 15.71 11.46
C GLN A 134 -12.04 15.41 10.34
N VAL A 135 -11.32 14.28 10.42
CA VAL A 135 -10.46 13.81 9.32
C VAL A 135 -11.31 13.55 8.08
N LEU A 136 -12.38 12.76 8.21
CA LEU A 136 -13.27 12.40 7.10
C LEU A 136 -13.95 13.63 6.49
N GLU A 137 -14.46 14.54 7.32
CA GLU A 137 -15.07 15.80 6.88
C GLU A 137 -14.07 16.67 6.11
N GLY A 138 -12.86 16.85 6.63
CA GLY A 138 -11.83 17.66 5.96
C GLY A 138 -11.25 17.04 4.68
N VAL A 139 -11.40 15.73 4.49
CA VAL A 139 -11.11 15.07 3.20
C VAL A 139 -12.34 15.05 2.27
N GLY A 140 -13.56 15.13 2.82
CA GLY A 140 -14.81 15.07 2.07
C GLY A 140 -15.21 13.65 1.65
N VAL A 141 -14.99 12.65 2.52
CA VAL A 141 -15.25 11.23 2.25
C VAL A 141 -15.98 10.56 3.41
N ARG A 142 -16.68 9.45 3.18
CA ARG A 142 -17.30 8.64 4.23
C ARG A 142 -16.52 7.35 4.45
N GLU A 143 -16.58 6.79 5.66
CA GLU A 143 -15.98 5.47 5.93
C GLU A 143 -16.48 4.39 4.96
N ALA A 144 -17.77 4.43 4.61
CA ALA A 144 -18.36 3.47 3.68
C ALA A 144 -17.67 3.51 2.30
N ASP A 145 -17.37 4.71 1.80
CA ASP A 145 -16.70 4.89 0.51
C ASP A 145 -15.26 4.33 0.55
N LEU A 146 -14.60 4.43 1.71
CA LEU A 146 -13.26 3.87 1.94
C LEU A 146 -13.28 2.33 2.09
N LEU A 147 -14.32 1.77 2.71
CA LEU A 147 -14.51 0.32 2.83
C LEU A 147 -14.77 -0.33 1.46
N GLU A 148 -15.60 0.31 0.62
CA GLU A 148 -15.96 -0.19 -0.71
C GLU A 148 -14.78 -0.29 -1.69
N ARG A 149 -13.62 0.30 -1.32
CA ARG A 149 -12.38 0.20 -2.10
C ARG A 149 -11.78 -1.21 -2.10
N TYR A 150 -12.17 -2.06 -1.16
CA TYR A 150 -11.63 -3.41 -1.01
C TYR A 150 -12.68 -4.45 -1.42
N ASP A 151 -12.29 -5.41 -2.26
CA ASP A 151 -13.14 -6.54 -2.62
C ASP A 151 -13.16 -7.63 -1.54
N LEU A 152 -12.06 -7.74 -0.79
CA LEU A 152 -11.85 -8.71 0.28
C LEU A 152 -10.96 -8.07 1.35
N ILE A 153 -11.33 -8.27 2.62
CA ILE A 153 -10.49 -7.90 3.75
C ILE A 153 -10.18 -9.16 4.54
N ILE A 154 -8.90 -9.37 4.85
CA ILE A 154 -8.45 -10.47 5.69
C ILE A 154 -7.87 -9.87 6.97
N HIS A 155 -8.61 -10.03 8.06
CA HIS A 155 -8.10 -9.76 9.40
C HIS A 155 -7.25 -10.94 9.84
N MET A 156 -5.95 -10.71 10.04
CA MET A 156 -5.03 -11.70 10.57
C MET A 156 -4.82 -11.39 12.05
N THR A 157 -5.29 -12.25 12.95
CA THR A 157 -5.16 -12.05 14.39
C THR A 157 -3.68 -11.97 14.78
N THR A 158 -3.29 -11.02 15.63
CA THR A 158 -1.93 -10.95 16.18
C THR A 158 -1.61 -12.15 17.07
N VAL A 159 -0.39 -12.68 17.03
CA VAL A 159 0.06 -13.73 17.97
C VAL A 159 0.05 -13.26 19.42
N ALA A 160 0.10 -11.94 19.68
CA ALA A 160 -0.11 -11.38 21.02
C ALA A 160 -1.51 -11.64 21.60
N SER A 161 -2.44 -12.17 20.79
CA SER A 161 -3.75 -12.64 21.23
C SER A 161 -3.74 -14.17 21.32
N GLY A 162 -3.73 -14.69 22.54
CA GLY A 162 -3.82 -16.13 22.83
C GLY A 162 -2.55 -16.95 22.57
N MET A 163 -1.46 -16.35 22.05
CA MET A 163 -0.15 -17.01 21.85
C MET A 163 1.01 -16.05 22.18
N GLU A 164 0.92 -15.34 23.32
CA GLU A 164 1.91 -14.32 23.73
C GLU A 164 3.34 -14.82 23.78
N ASP A 165 3.56 -16.11 24.12
CA ASP A 165 4.88 -16.74 24.15
C ASP A 165 5.60 -16.72 22.78
N LEU A 166 4.84 -16.57 21.68
CA LEU A 166 5.36 -16.45 20.32
C LEU A 166 5.54 -14.99 19.88
N TYR A 167 5.17 -14.02 20.73
CA TYR A 167 5.26 -12.61 20.41
C TYR A 167 6.61 -12.03 20.81
N ASP A 168 7.44 -11.78 19.81
CA ASP A 168 8.77 -11.21 19.97
C ASP A 168 8.80 -9.72 19.53
N PHE A 169 9.40 -8.85 20.34
CA PHE A 169 9.41 -7.40 20.12
C PHE A 169 10.60 -6.69 20.81
N GLY A 170 10.92 -5.49 20.33
CA GLY A 170 11.89 -4.59 20.94
C GLY A 170 13.35 -4.88 20.59
N PRO A 171 14.29 -4.05 21.07
CA PRO A 171 15.72 -4.24 20.85
C PRO A 171 16.19 -5.62 21.36
N GLY A 172 16.90 -6.38 20.52
CA GLY A 172 17.39 -7.73 20.85
C GLY A 172 16.45 -8.88 20.46
N SER A 173 15.26 -8.57 19.96
CA SER A 173 14.35 -9.55 19.34
C SER A 173 14.76 -9.93 17.92
N THR A 174 14.11 -10.96 17.37
CA THR A 174 14.12 -11.29 15.93
C THR A 174 13.42 -10.24 15.07
N ASN A 175 12.68 -9.30 15.66
CA ASN A 175 12.01 -8.20 14.97
C ASN A 175 12.21 -6.85 15.70
N PRO A 176 13.42 -6.26 15.63
CA PRO A 176 13.76 -5.07 16.39
C PRO A 176 12.93 -3.83 16.07
N SER A 177 12.31 -3.76 14.88
CA SER A 177 11.43 -2.66 14.46
C SER A 177 10.03 -2.74 15.06
N ARG A 178 9.69 -3.83 15.74
CA ARG A 178 8.43 -3.97 16.47
C ARG A 178 8.59 -3.43 17.88
N TYR A 179 8.04 -2.25 18.15
CA TYR A 179 8.15 -1.60 19.47
C TYR A 179 6.89 -1.73 20.35
N HIS A 180 5.83 -2.35 19.84
CA HIS A 180 4.58 -2.51 20.58
C HIS A 180 4.70 -3.65 21.60
N THR A 181 4.21 -3.43 22.82
CA THR A 181 4.04 -4.53 23.79
C THR A 181 2.95 -5.50 23.31
N PRO A 182 2.89 -6.73 23.86
CA PRO A 182 1.81 -7.68 23.53
C PRO A 182 0.41 -7.08 23.74
N GLU A 183 0.21 -6.32 24.81
CA GLU A 183 -1.08 -5.68 25.13
C GLU A 183 -1.43 -4.61 24.09
N GLN A 184 -0.47 -3.76 23.72
CA GLN A 184 -0.66 -2.74 22.67
C GLN A 184 -0.97 -3.39 21.33
N ALA A 185 -0.29 -4.50 21.00
CA ALA A 185 -0.51 -5.22 19.76
C ALA A 185 -1.89 -5.87 19.70
N ARG A 186 -2.36 -6.44 20.81
CA ARG A 186 -3.71 -7.00 20.94
C ARG A 186 -4.78 -5.92 20.82
N HIS A 187 -4.59 -4.79 21.51
CA HIS A 187 -5.51 -3.68 21.42
C HIS A 187 -5.61 -3.14 19.98
N ALA A 188 -4.49 -2.98 19.29
CA ALA A 188 -4.47 -2.59 17.88
C ALA A 188 -5.17 -3.63 16.98
N ASP A 189 -5.05 -4.92 17.28
CA ASP A 189 -5.75 -5.99 16.55
C ASP A 189 -7.26 -5.91 16.71
N GLU A 190 -7.75 -5.75 17.94
CA GLU A 190 -9.17 -5.60 18.27
C GLU A 190 -9.78 -4.37 17.59
N LEU A 191 -9.06 -3.24 17.63
CA LEU A 191 -9.47 -2.03 16.94
C LEU A 191 -9.51 -2.23 15.43
N ALA A 192 -8.49 -2.83 14.81
CA ALA A 192 -8.47 -3.10 13.37
C ALA A 192 -9.67 -3.98 12.97
N GLN A 193 -9.96 -5.02 13.76
CA GLN A 193 -11.11 -5.88 13.53
C GLN A 193 -12.43 -5.11 13.63
N ALA A 194 -12.57 -4.20 14.61
CA ALA A 194 -13.77 -3.37 14.78
C ALA A 194 -13.95 -2.37 13.62
N VAL A 195 -12.87 -1.73 13.18
CA VAL A 195 -12.89 -0.74 12.09
C VAL A 195 -13.32 -1.37 10.78
N TYR A 196 -12.72 -2.51 10.43
CA TYR A 196 -13.04 -3.22 9.18
C TYR A 196 -14.24 -4.18 9.29
N GLY A 197 -14.78 -4.36 10.50
CA GLY A 197 -15.89 -5.28 10.80
C GLY A 197 -17.18 -5.03 10.02
N LYS A 198 -17.36 -3.82 9.49
CA LYS A 198 -18.53 -3.45 8.66
C LYS A 198 -18.44 -3.99 7.22
N HIS A 199 -17.29 -4.49 6.78
CA HIS A 199 -17.09 -4.98 5.43
C HIS A 199 -17.76 -6.35 5.21
N GLN A 200 -18.65 -6.47 4.22
CA GLN A 200 -19.42 -7.69 3.97
C GLN A 200 -18.57 -8.93 3.66
N ARG A 201 -17.36 -8.72 3.11
CA ARG A 201 -16.41 -9.79 2.81
C ARG A 201 -15.16 -9.66 3.68
N LEU A 202 -15.36 -9.47 4.98
CA LEU A 202 -14.30 -9.63 5.97
C LEU A 202 -14.14 -11.11 6.32
N ARG A 203 -12.91 -11.61 6.24
CA ARG A 203 -12.55 -12.96 6.72
C ARG A 203 -11.52 -12.83 7.83
N THR A 204 -11.67 -13.60 8.89
CA THR A 204 -10.71 -13.61 10.00
C THR A 204 -9.87 -14.90 9.96
N VAL A 205 -8.55 -14.75 10.02
CA VAL A 205 -7.60 -15.86 10.17
C VAL A 205 -6.97 -15.79 11.56
N HIS A 206 -7.37 -16.73 12.40
CA HIS A 206 -6.86 -16.88 13.77
C HIS A 206 -5.40 -17.37 13.79
N ASN A 207 -4.82 -17.43 14.99
CA ASN A 207 -3.46 -17.91 15.18
C ASN A 207 -3.38 -19.43 15.06
N PHE A 208 -2.22 -19.87 14.59
CA PHE A 208 -1.80 -21.26 14.51
C PHE A 208 -0.45 -21.36 15.21
N THR A 209 -0.14 -22.52 15.79
CA THR A 209 1.18 -22.78 16.37
C THR A 209 2.28 -22.63 15.33
N ASP A 210 2.05 -23.14 14.12
CA ASP A 210 2.96 -23.03 12.99
C ASP A 210 2.55 -21.91 12.04
N LEU A 211 3.49 -20.99 11.75
CA LEU A 211 3.26 -19.90 10.81
C LEU A 211 2.87 -20.41 9.41
N ALA A 212 3.43 -21.54 8.98
CA ALA A 212 3.13 -22.16 7.69
C ALA A 212 1.64 -22.53 7.55
N ASP A 213 1.02 -23.04 8.62
CA ASP A 213 -0.41 -23.37 8.62
C ASP A 213 -1.27 -22.12 8.56
N LYS A 214 -0.86 -21.05 9.26
CA LYS A 214 -1.50 -19.74 9.15
C LYS A 214 -1.44 -19.20 7.71
N MET A 215 -0.28 -19.29 7.05
CA MET A 215 -0.14 -18.88 5.65
C MET A 215 -1.03 -19.72 4.72
N GLN A 216 -1.13 -21.03 4.95
CA GLN A 216 -2.04 -21.88 4.19
C GLN A 216 -3.52 -21.49 4.40
N ALA A 217 -3.91 -21.13 5.63
CA ALA A 217 -5.25 -20.62 5.93
C ALA A 217 -5.54 -19.30 5.19
N VAL A 218 -4.60 -18.34 5.21
CA VAL A 218 -4.72 -17.08 4.44
C VAL A 218 -4.87 -17.36 2.93
N CYS A 219 -3.99 -18.21 2.37
CA CYS A 219 -4.08 -18.60 0.95
C CYS A 219 -5.44 -19.23 0.63
N ARG A 220 -5.97 -20.07 1.53
CA ARG A 220 -7.28 -20.70 1.35
C ARG A 220 -8.38 -19.66 1.31
N CYS A 221 -8.38 -18.68 2.22
CA CYS A 221 -9.35 -17.59 2.21
C CYS A 221 -9.35 -16.81 0.89
N VAL A 222 -8.15 -16.49 0.35
CA VAL A 222 -8.05 -15.83 -0.95
C VAL A 222 -8.50 -16.75 -2.09
N THR A 223 -8.11 -18.03 -2.07
CA THR A 223 -8.48 -19.00 -3.11
C THR A 223 -10.00 -19.17 -3.20
N GLU A 224 -10.67 -19.32 -2.06
CA GLU A 224 -12.12 -19.42 -1.98
C GLU A 224 -12.79 -18.13 -2.47
N ALA A 225 -12.32 -16.97 -2.00
CA ALA A 225 -12.90 -15.70 -2.41
C ALA A 225 -12.76 -15.47 -3.93
N LEU A 226 -11.58 -15.77 -4.51
CA LEU A 226 -11.35 -15.60 -5.93
C LEU A 226 -12.13 -16.61 -6.78
N HIS A 227 -12.09 -17.91 -6.44
CA HIS A 227 -12.52 -18.97 -7.36
C HIS A 227 -13.84 -19.65 -6.98
N VAL A 228 -14.25 -19.59 -5.71
CA VAL A 228 -15.50 -20.22 -5.23
C VAL A 228 -16.59 -19.17 -5.11
N ASP A 229 -16.32 -18.05 -4.42
CA ASP A 229 -17.27 -16.94 -4.28
C ASP A 229 -17.37 -16.09 -5.56
N GLY A 230 -16.46 -16.36 -6.51
CA GLY A 230 -16.46 -15.80 -7.86
C GLY A 230 -15.99 -14.36 -7.96
N LEU A 231 -15.16 -13.85 -7.03
CA LEU A 231 -14.56 -12.52 -7.17
C LEU A 231 -13.77 -12.37 -8.48
N ALA A 232 -13.14 -13.45 -8.96
CA ALA A 232 -12.45 -13.46 -10.25
C ALA A 232 -13.39 -13.42 -11.47
N TRP A 233 -14.65 -13.86 -11.31
CA TRP A 233 -15.58 -14.13 -12.43
C TRP A 233 -16.74 -13.13 -12.53
N ARG A 234 -16.92 -12.23 -11.56
CA ARG A 234 -18.01 -11.24 -11.61
C ARG A 234 -17.85 -10.35 -12.85
N ARG A 235 -18.72 -10.59 -13.85
CA ARG A 235 -18.79 -9.85 -15.12
C ARG A 235 -19.04 -8.36 -14.93
N GLU A 236 -19.71 -7.99 -13.85
CA GLU A 236 -19.97 -6.60 -13.46
C GLU A 236 -19.52 -6.40 -12.02
N ARG A 237 -18.29 -5.93 -11.86
CA ARG A 237 -17.88 -5.26 -10.62
C ARG A 237 -18.17 -3.77 -10.80
N PRO A 238 -18.88 -3.11 -9.87
CA PRO A 238 -19.04 -1.67 -9.92
C PRO A 238 -17.65 -1.04 -10.03
N ARG A 239 -17.45 -0.19 -11.04
CA ARG A 239 -16.23 0.62 -11.08
C ARG A 239 -16.22 1.47 -9.82
N LEU A 240 -15.11 1.43 -9.09
CA LEU A 240 -14.94 2.33 -7.96
C LEU A 240 -15.05 3.76 -8.48
N GLN A 241 -16.02 4.52 -7.98
CA GLN A 241 -16.11 5.92 -8.33
C GLN A 241 -14.93 6.65 -7.69
N PRO A 242 -14.26 7.55 -8.44
CA PRO A 242 -13.21 8.37 -7.85
C PRO A 242 -13.80 9.17 -6.68
N LEU A 243 -13.06 9.23 -5.57
CA LEU A 243 -13.46 10.07 -4.44
C LEU A 243 -13.46 11.54 -4.89
N PRO A 244 -14.30 12.42 -4.31
CA PRO A 244 -14.51 13.77 -4.83
C PRO A 244 -13.23 14.56 -5.09
N PHE A 245 -12.28 14.53 -4.15
CA PHE A 245 -11.01 15.24 -4.29
C PHE A 245 -10.10 14.67 -5.39
N VAL A 246 -10.20 13.36 -5.70
CA VAL A 246 -9.47 12.74 -6.81
C VAL A 246 -10.10 13.16 -8.13
N ALA A 247 -11.43 13.16 -8.21
CA ALA A 247 -12.17 13.57 -9.41
C ALA A 247 -11.89 15.03 -9.78
N GLU A 248 -11.83 15.92 -8.78
CA GLU A 248 -11.45 17.33 -8.97
C GLU A 248 -10.02 17.49 -9.52
N GLU A 249 -9.06 16.73 -8.97
CA GLU A 249 -7.67 16.73 -9.43
C GLU A 249 -7.55 16.22 -10.88
N GLU A 250 -8.24 15.12 -11.21
CA GLU A 250 -8.29 14.58 -12.57
C GLU A 250 -8.93 15.55 -13.56
N ALA A 251 -10.05 16.18 -13.20
CA ALA A 251 -10.71 17.17 -14.02
C ALA A 251 -9.81 18.40 -14.26
N TRP A 252 -9.09 18.85 -13.22
CA TRP A 252 -8.12 19.92 -13.35
C TRP A 252 -6.97 19.52 -14.30
N LEU A 253 -6.38 18.34 -14.13
CA LEU A 253 -5.30 17.86 -15.01
C LEU A 253 -5.76 17.71 -16.47
N ALA A 254 -6.97 17.22 -16.71
CA ALA A 254 -7.56 17.12 -18.04
C ALA A 254 -7.71 18.50 -18.70
N ASN A 255 -8.04 19.54 -17.92
CA ASN A 255 -8.15 20.91 -18.40
C ASN A 255 -6.77 21.56 -18.64
N VAL A 256 -5.76 21.25 -17.83
CA VAL A 256 -4.38 21.77 -18.01
C VAL A 256 -3.71 21.15 -19.23
N GLY A 257 -4.03 19.89 -19.57
CA GLY A 257 -3.55 19.19 -20.77
C GLY A 257 -3.90 19.85 -22.11
N VAL A 258 -4.83 20.82 -22.11
CA VAL A 258 -5.20 21.62 -23.30
C VAL A 258 -4.19 22.73 -23.59
N HIS A 259 -3.35 23.13 -22.62
CA HIS A 259 -2.27 24.10 -22.80
C HIS A 259 -0.92 23.38 -22.87
N GLY A 260 -0.68 22.69 -23.98
CA GLY A 260 0.48 21.83 -24.19
C GLY A 260 1.83 22.53 -23.99
N ILE A 261 2.57 22.10 -22.97
CA ILE A 261 4.03 22.28 -22.93
C ILE A 261 4.63 21.19 -23.82
N GLN A 262 4.92 21.51 -25.07
CA GLN A 262 5.72 20.65 -25.93
C GLN A 262 7.16 20.64 -25.42
N VAL A 263 7.59 19.52 -24.86
CA VAL A 263 9.00 19.30 -24.49
C VAL A 263 9.66 18.53 -25.65
N PRO A 264 10.55 19.14 -26.45
CA PRO A 264 11.23 18.43 -27.52
C PRO A 264 12.34 17.57 -26.92
N PHE A 265 12.18 16.25 -26.92
CA PHE A 265 13.27 15.32 -26.61
C PHE A 265 13.47 14.35 -27.77
N ALA A 266 14.52 14.60 -28.55
CA ALA A 266 15.03 13.69 -29.56
C ALA A 266 16.05 12.72 -28.96
N GLY A 267 15.98 11.44 -29.36
CA GLY A 267 17.13 10.53 -29.41
C GLY A 267 17.64 9.97 -28.08
N ALA A 268 17.04 8.86 -27.63
CA ALA A 268 17.71 7.70 -27.05
C ALA A 268 16.66 6.60 -26.79
N ASP A 269 16.99 5.33 -27.02
CA ASP A 269 16.16 4.19 -26.59
C ASP A 269 16.14 4.12 -25.05
N ARG A 270 15.28 4.94 -24.43
CA ARG A 270 15.12 5.06 -22.98
C ARG A 270 14.37 3.86 -22.37
N PHE A 271 13.72 3.02 -23.19
CA PHE A 271 13.05 1.81 -22.71
C PHE A 271 14.06 0.76 -22.21
N GLY A 272 15.30 0.81 -22.68
CA GLY A 272 16.40 -0.03 -22.17
C GLY A 272 16.79 0.27 -20.71
N LEU A 273 16.64 1.51 -20.24
CA LEU A 273 16.96 1.93 -18.86
C LEU A 273 15.83 1.56 -17.88
N LEU A 274 14.58 1.76 -18.29
CA LEU A 274 13.38 1.38 -17.51
C LEU A 274 13.33 -0.13 -17.24
N ARG A 275 13.71 -0.98 -18.21
CA ARG A 275 13.73 -2.45 -18.04
C ARG A 275 14.77 -2.97 -17.04
N LYS A 276 15.81 -2.18 -16.74
CA LYS A 276 16.92 -2.61 -15.88
C LYS A 276 16.81 -2.13 -14.43
N GLY A 277 15.78 -1.35 -14.08
CA GLY A 277 15.61 -0.78 -12.73
C GLY A 277 16.76 0.15 -12.29
N GLN A 278 17.63 0.56 -13.21
CA GLN A 278 18.79 1.40 -12.93
C GLN A 278 18.47 2.86 -13.26
N PHE A 279 17.92 3.60 -12.30
CA PHE A 279 17.92 5.05 -12.34
C PHE A 279 19.19 5.55 -11.65
N ALA A 280 20.28 5.67 -12.39
CA ALA A 280 21.38 6.53 -11.96
C ALA A 280 20.95 7.98 -12.25
N LEU A 281 20.80 8.79 -11.21
CA LEU A 281 20.71 10.25 -11.35
C LEU A 281 21.92 10.72 -12.17
N PRO A 282 21.74 11.57 -13.19
CA PRO A 282 22.87 12.09 -13.93
C PRO A 282 23.77 12.86 -12.96
N GLN A 283 24.98 12.33 -12.74
CA GLN A 283 26.08 13.08 -12.12
C GLN A 283 26.19 14.40 -12.87
N ARG A 284 26.05 15.53 -12.16
CA ARG A 284 26.27 16.86 -12.74
C ARG A 284 27.63 16.85 -13.42
N GLY A 285 27.63 16.84 -14.76
CA GLY A 285 28.82 16.97 -15.56
C GLY A 285 29.56 18.23 -15.14
N GLY A 286 30.81 18.06 -14.72
CA GLY A 286 31.70 19.16 -14.40
C GLY A 286 31.89 20.04 -15.64
N ALA A 287 31.23 21.19 -15.65
CA ALA A 287 31.74 22.32 -16.39
C ALA A 287 33.02 22.77 -15.67
N GLY A 288 34.15 22.66 -16.38
CA GLY A 288 35.45 23.06 -15.86
C GLY A 288 35.42 24.51 -15.39
N VAL A 289 35.62 24.70 -14.08
CA VAL A 289 36.06 25.97 -13.52
C VAL A 289 37.57 25.88 -13.40
N ALA A 290 38.27 26.68 -14.21
CA ALA A 290 39.72 26.81 -14.15
C ALA A 290 40.17 27.21 -12.72
N PRO A 291 41.32 26.72 -12.23
CA PRO A 291 41.80 27.08 -10.91
C PRO A 291 42.21 28.55 -10.88
N VAL A 292 41.42 29.36 -10.16
CA VAL A 292 41.84 30.72 -9.79
C VAL A 292 43.04 30.59 -8.85
N GLY A 293 44.14 31.20 -9.27
CA GLY A 293 45.47 31.07 -8.66
C GLY A 293 45.52 31.40 -7.18
N ARG A 294 46.32 30.61 -6.46
CA ARG A 294 46.87 30.97 -5.15
C ARG A 294 47.59 32.31 -5.26
N ARG A 295 46.99 33.39 -4.75
CA ARG A 295 47.75 34.59 -4.38
C ARG A 295 48.46 34.32 -3.06
N GLN A 296 49.78 34.44 -3.13
CA GLN A 296 50.72 34.45 -2.03
C GLN A 296 50.31 35.49 -0.97
N LEU A 297 50.14 35.04 0.27
CA LEU A 297 50.27 35.92 1.43
C LEU A 297 51.77 36.02 1.74
N GLY A 298 52.39 37.08 1.21
CA GLY A 298 53.75 37.48 1.58
C GLY A 298 53.78 37.98 3.02
N ARG A 299 54.70 37.42 3.82
CA ARG A 299 55.19 38.01 5.06
C ARG A 299 56.28 39.04 4.73
N HIS A 300 56.22 40.22 5.35
CA HIS A 300 57.32 41.05 5.89
C HIS A 300 56.65 42.27 6.56
N VAL A 301 56.56 42.40 7.89
CA VAL A 301 57.59 42.80 8.89
C VAL A 301 58.25 44.16 8.60
N THR A 302 57.85 45.18 9.39
CA THR A 302 58.60 46.32 10.00
C THR A 302 57.55 47.41 10.34
N GLN A 303 57.51 48.09 11.48
CA GLN A 303 58.42 48.38 12.59
C GLN A 303 57.61 48.44 13.90
#